data_AF-A0A8E9YCP5-F1
#
_entry.id   AF-A0A8E9YCP5-F1
#
_cell.length_a   1.000
_cell.length_b   1.000
_cell.length_c   1.000
_cell.angle_alpha   90.00
_cell.angle_beta   90.00
_cell.angle_gamma   90.00
#
_symmetry.space_group_name_H-M   'P 1'
#
loop_
_entity.id
_entity.type
_entity.pdbx_description
1 polymer ?
#
loop_
_entity_poly.entity_id
_entity_poly.type
_entity_poly.pdbx_seq_one_letter_code
_entity_poly.pdbx_strand_id
1 'polypeptide(L)'
;MNETVPTSDKERFLELFPYIREYQKLASKYKINDIFQDNGGKYLQLLMILDLTTDGAREGNDAIDAAGNEYEIKTVNIELQHQFTTHHHMNPVIIAKYRKVDWYFAAFKNIELQVIYKLTPDKMEPFYQKWENKWHNDGGKDINNPKISLKYVMDNGEVVWLPEGIDSFIKPKLIRNRNVPINKRKTRANAISSVDE
;
A
#
# COMPACT_ATOMS: atom_id res chain seq x y z
N MET A 1 -32.35 -6.05 24.66
CA MET A 1 -31.20 -5.37 25.31
C MET A 1 -31.31 -3.92 24.91
N ASN A 2 -31.47 -3.00 25.88
CA ASN A 2 -31.55 -1.57 25.58
C ASN A 2 -30.13 -1.07 25.32
N GLU A 3 -29.79 -0.80 24.06
CA GLU A 3 -28.57 -0.06 23.73
C GLU A 3 -28.72 1.36 24.28
N THR A 4 -28.01 1.65 25.37
CA THR A 4 -27.84 3.01 25.85
C THR A 4 -27.02 3.76 24.82
N VAL A 5 -27.66 4.65 24.06
CA VAL A 5 -26.95 5.57 23.15
C VAL A 5 -26.00 6.41 24.00
N PRO A 6 -24.68 6.41 23.71
CA PRO A 6 -23.73 7.15 24.53
C PRO A 6 -24.06 8.64 24.52
N THR A 7 -24.03 9.24 25.70
CA THR A 7 -24.47 10.62 25.96
C THR A 7 -23.41 11.66 25.55
N SER A 8 -22.18 11.22 25.25
CA SER A 8 -21.09 12.07 24.73
C SER A 8 -20.05 11.28 23.91
N ASP A 9 -19.27 11.98 23.08
CA ASP A 9 -18.16 11.38 22.32
C ASP A 9 -17.11 10.73 23.23
N LYS A 10 -16.91 11.27 24.45
CA LYS A 10 -15.98 10.69 25.43
C LYS A 10 -16.46 9.32 25.91
N GLU A 11 -17.76 9.19 26.22
CA GLU A 11 -18.35 7.92 26.61
C GLU A 11 -18.24 6.91 25.47
N ARG A 12 -18.57 7.33 24.24
CA ARG A 12 -18.42 6.49 23.05
C ARG A 12 -16.99 6.03 22.84
N PHE A 13 -16.01 6.91 23.03
CA PHE A 13 -14.59 6.54 22.94
C PHE A 13 -14.22 5.47 23.98
N LEU A 14 -14.63 5.64 25.23
CA LEU A 14 -14.34 4.68 26.31
C LEU A 14 -14.98 3.31 26.07
N GLU A 15 -16.16 3.26 25.44
CA GLU A 15 -16.79 2.01 24.99
C GLU A 15 -16.00 1.31 23.88
N LEU A 16 -15.49 2.06 22.90
CA LEU A 16 -14.79 1.51 21.74
C LEU A 16 -13.33 1.11 22.05
N PHE A 17 -12.67 1.82 22.96
CA PHE A 17 -11.23 1.69 23.16
C PHE A 17 -10.75 0.29 23.62
N PRO A 18 -11.51 -0.50 24.41
CA PRO A 18 -11.16 -1.89 24.69
C PRO A 18 -10.98 -2.73 23.41
N TYR A 19 -11.85 -2.58 22.41
CA TYR A 19 -11.74 -3.30 21.15
C TYR A 19 -10.52 -2.86 20.32
N ILE A 20 -10.19 -1.57 20.36
CA ILE A 20 -8.96 -1.04 19.74
C ILE A 20 -7.72 -1.67 20.38
N ARG A 21 -7.70 -1.83 21.71
CA ARG A 21 -6.59 -2.50 22.42
C ARG A 21 -6.49 -3.98 22.05
N GLU A 22 -7.61 -4.69 21.90
CA GLU A 22 -7.59 -6.08 21.42
C GLU A 22 -7.05 -6.18 19.99
N TYR A 23 -7.41 -5.25 19.12
CA TYR A 23 -6.85 -5.19 17.76
C TYR A 23 -5.34 -4.92 17.77
N GLN A 24 -4.85 -4.03 18.64
CA GLN A 24 -3.41 -3.82 18.83
C GLN A 24 -2.71 -5.08 19.37
N LYS A 25 -3.32 -5.81 20.33
CA LYS A 25 -2.75 -7.08 20.82
C LYS A 25 -2.62 -8.11 19.70
N LEU A 26 -3.60 -8.16 18.79
CA LEU A 26 -3.53 -9.00 17.60
C LEU A 26 -2.39 -8.55 16.69
N ALA A 27 -2.27 -7.25 16.42
CA ALA A 27 -1.19 -6.66 15.62
C ALA A 27 0.20 -7.00 16.16
N SER A 28 0.38 -6.96 17.48
CA SER A 28 1.66 -7.27 18.12
C SER A 28 2.10 -8.73 17.91
N LYS A 29 1.17 -9.67 17.69
CA LYS A 29 1.53 -11.06 17.31
C LYS A 29 2.20 -11.12 15.94
N TYR A 30 1.83 -10.21 15.05
CA TYR A 30 2.42 -10.01 13.72
C TYR A 30 3.57 -9.01 13.72
N LYS A 31 4.16 -8.70 14.88
CA LYS A 31 5.27 -7.74 15.02
C LYS A 31 4.95 -6.31 14.57
N ILE A 32 3.66 -5.96 14.52
CA ILE A 32 3.20 -4.59 14.26
C ILE A 32 3.14 -3.85 15.61
N ASN A 33 4.06 -2.91 15.79
CA ASN A 33 4.24 -2.19 17.06
C ASN A 33 3.11 -1.20 17.34
N ASP A 34 2.56 -0.55 16.30
CA ASP A 34 1.53 0.48 16.44
C ASP A 34 0.54 0.42 15.26
N ILE A 35 -0.73 0.12 15.55
CA ILE A 35 -1.79 0.08 14.53
C ILE A 35 -2.12 1.45 13.92
N PHE A 36 -1.76 2.54 14.60
CA PHE A 36 -2.04 3.91 14.18
C PHE A 36 -0.87 4.60 13.46
N GLN A 37 0.30 3.98 13.39
CA GLN A 37 1.45 4.47 12.63
C GLN A 37 1.72 3.62 11.39
N ASP A 38 2.29 4.25 10.36
CA ASP A 38 2.77 3.57 9.14
C ASP A 38 1.78 2.58 8.49
N ASN A 39 0.47 2.87 8.62
CA ASN A 39 -0.63 1.98 8.20
C ASN A 39 -0.70 0.61 8.92
N GLY A 40 -0.14 0.45 10.12
CA GLY A 40 -0.07 -0.84 10.82
C GLY A 40 -1.40 -1.59 10.90
N GLY A 41 -2.50 -0.90 11.25
CA GLY A 41 -3.82 -1.53 11.31
C GLY A 41 -4.38 -1.98 9.96
N LYS A 42 -3.95 -1.37 8.85
CA LYS A 42 -4.28 -1.80 7.48
C LYS A 42 -3.40 -2.96 7.04
N TYR A 43 -2.12 -2.88 7.37
CA TYR A 43 -1.15 -3.92 7.06
C TYR A 43 -1.54 -5.25 7.73
N LEU A 44 -2.00 -5.20 8.98
CA LEU A 44 -2.52 -6.38 9.68
C LEU A 44 -3.67 -7.06 8.94
N GLN A 45 -4.62 -6.30 8.36
CA GLN A 45 -5.74 -6.89 7.60
C GLN A 45 -5.21 -7.72 6.43
N LEU A 46 -4.26 -7.17 5.68
CA LEU A 46 -3.66 -7.86 4.54
C LEU A 46 -2.92 -9.13 4.96
N LEU A 47 -2.09 -9.05 6.01
CA LEU A 47 -1.33 -10.21 6.49
C LEU A 47 -2.26 -11.35 6.91
N MET A 48 -3.32 -11.05 7.67
CA MET A 48 -4.28 -12.07 8.11
C MET A 48 -5.09 -12.67 6.96
N ILE A 49 -5.45 -11.88 5.95
CA ILE A 49 -6.24 -12.35 4.80
C ILE A 49 -5.41 -13.27 3.89
N LEU A 50 -4.11 -13.02 3.78
CA LEU A 50 -3.20 -13.78 2.92
C LEU A 50 -2.43 -14.87 3.69
N ASP A 51 -2.73 -15.09 4.98
CA ASP A 51 -1.98 -15.99 5.87
C ASP A 51 -0.46 -15.74 5.86
N LEU A 52 -0.07 -14.46 5.85
CA LEU A 52 1.32 -14.02 5.83
C LEU A 52 1.80 -13.57 7.22
N THR A 53 3.10 -13.68 7.44
CA THR A 53 3.78 -13.13 8.61
C THR A 53 4.86 -12.14 8.19
N THR A 54 5.25 -11.27 9.11
CA THR A 54 6.37 -10.33 8.93
C THR A 54 7.27 -10.42 10.15
N ASP A 55 8.56 -10.22 9.96
CA ASP A 55 9.54 -10.17 11.03
C ASP A 55 9.55 -8.80 11.75
N GLY A 56 8.83 -7.81 11.20
CA GLY A 56 8.78 -6.44 11.68
C GLY A 56 10.06 -5.64 11.41
N ALA A 57 11.04 -6.25 10.73
CA ALA A 57 12.25 -5.57 10.30
C ALA A 57 11.95 -4.72 9.06
N ARG A 58 12.73 -3.66 8.88
CA ARG A 58 12.71 -2.83 7.66
C ARG A 58 13.77 -3.27 6.65
N GLU A 59 14.39 -4.42 6.90
CA GLU A 59 15.48 -4.97 6.09
C GLU A 59 15.04 -6.32 5.54
N GLY A 60 14.68 -6.37 4.26
CA GLY A 60 14.19 -7.61 3.64
C GLY A 60 12.91 -7.41 2.86
N ASN A 61 12.35 -8.51 2.35
CA ASN A 61 11.04 -8.51 1.74
C ASN A 61 9.97 -8.33 2.83
N ASP A 62 8.82 -7.78 2.46
CA ASP A 62 7.83 -7.26 3.41
C ASP A 62 7.13 -8.37 4.24
N ALA A 63 6.96 -9.56 3.67
CA ALA A 63 6.30 -10.68 4.33
C ALA A 63 6.70 -12.07 3.80
N ILE A 64 6.37 -13.12 4.57
CA ILE A 64 6.62 -14.53 4.25
C ILE A 64 5.38 -15.39 4.54
N ASP A 65 5.12 -16.39 3.69
CA ASP A 65 4.06 -17.38 3.92
C ASP A 65 4.54 -18.62 4.70
N ALA A 66 3.62 -19.52 5.03
CA ALA A 66 3.92 -20.76 5.75
C ALA A 66 4.82 -21.74 4.99
N ALA A 67 4.93 -21.61 3.67
CA ALA A 67 5.82 -22.42 2.83
C ALA A 67 7.22 -21.80 2.69
N GLY A 68 7.44 -20.61 3.25
CA GLY A 68 8.71 -19.89 3.21
C GLY A 68 8.89 -19.02 1.96
N ASN A 69 7.84 -18.77 1.17
CA ASN A 69 7.94 -17.84 0.05
C ASN A 69 7.86 -16.40 0.58
N GLU A 70 8.75 -15.56 0.08
CA GLU A 70 8.81 -14.14 0.44
C GLU A 70 8.05 -13.28 -0.58
N TYR A 71 7.53 -12.15 -0.12
CA TYR A 71 6.71 -11.24 -0.91
C TYR A 71 7.04 -9.78 -0.61
N GLU A 72 6.98 -8.93 -1.63
CA GLU A 72 6.92 -7.48 -1.46
C GLU A 72 5.46 -7.03 -1.39
N ILE A 73 5.13 -6.07 -0.53
CA ILE A 73 3.77 -5.56 -0.34
C ILE A 73 3.76 -4.05 -0.56
N LYS A 74 2.84 -3.56 -1.38
CA LYS A 74 2.53 -2.12 -1.51
C LYS A 74 1.05 -1.85 -1.31
N THR A 75 0.76 -0.78 -0.58
CA THR A 75 -0.61 -0.37 -0.28
C THR A 75 -0.89 1.04 -0.81
N VAL A 76 -2.15 1.31 -1.13
CA VAL A 76 -2.59 2.65 -1.57
C VAL A 76 -3.96 2.97 -0.95
N ASN A 77 -4.14 4.21 -0.49
CA ASN A 77 -5.48 4.73 -0.18
C ASN A 77 -6.05 5.42 -1.42
N ILE A 78 -7.08 4.82 -2.02
CA ILE A 78 -7.67 5.26 -3.29
C ILE A 78 -8.42 6.59 -3.19
N GLU A 79 -8.77 7.03 -1.97
CA GLU A 79 -9.31 8.37 -1.73
C GLU A 79 -8.25 9.48 -1.89
N LEU A 80 -6.97 9.11 -1.79
CA LEU A 80 -5.85 10.07 -1.79
C LEU A 80 -5.04 10.03 -3.08
N GLN A 81 -4.74 8.84 -3.59
CA GLN A 81 -3.96 8.65 -4.80
C GLN A 81 -4.21 7.30 -5.46
N HIS A 82 -3.78 7.17 -6.71
CA HIS A 82 -3.88 5.95 -7.50
C HIS A 82 -2.50 5.42 -7.95
N GLN A 83 -1.47 5.73 -7.17
CA GLN A 83 -0.10 5.33 -7.45
C GLN A 83 0.47 4.68 -6.19
N PHE A 84 1.11 3.53 -6.37
CA PHE A 84 1.88 2.87 -5.34
C PHE A 84 3.29 3.49 -5.32
N THR A 85 3.78 3.78 -4.12
CA THR A 85 5.17 4.11 -3.88
C THR A 85 6.02 2.84 -3.90
N THR A 86 7.32 2.97 -4.11
CA THR A 86 8.25 1.82 -4.10
C THR A 86 9.37 2.05 -3.09
N HIS A 87 10.59 2.37 -3.53
CA HIS A 87 11.77 2.56 -2.71
C HIS A 87 12.39 3.95 -2.92
N HIS A 88 12.78 4.64 -1.85
CA HIS A 88 13.35 5.99 -1.92
C HIS A 88 14.76 6.05 -2.53
N HIS A 89 15.45 4.92 -2.56
CA HIS A 89 16.80 4.76 -3.10
C HIS A 89 16.78 3.56 -4.07
N MET A 90 16.03 3.67 -5.16
CA MET A 90 15.92 2.57 -6.13
C MET A 90 17.20 2.48 -6.95
N ASN A 91 17.82 1.28 -6.95
CA ASN A 91 19.08 0.98 -7.61
C ASN A 91 19.15 -0.51 -8.02
N PRO A 92 20.15 -0.95 -8.80
CA PRO A 92 20.22 -2.32 -9.31
C PRO A 92 20.22 -3.41 -8.23
N VAL A 93 20.76 -3.14 -7.03
CA VAL A 93 20.77 -4.11 -5.92
C VAL A 93 19.34 -4.38 -5.44
N ILE A 94 18.56 -3.31 -5.25
CA ILE A 94 17.14 -3.41 -4.86
C ILE A 94 16.33 -4.07 -5.97
N ILE A 95 16.56 -3.71 -7.23
CA ILE A 95 15.85 -4.29 -8.38
C ILE A 95 16.12 -5.80 -8.50
N ALA A 96 17.37 -6.22 -8.32
CA ALA A 96 17.74 -7.64 -8.34
C ALA A 96 17.06 -8.46 -7.21
N LYS A 97 16.80 -7.85 -6.06
CA LYS A 97 15.99 -8.46 -4.99
C LYS A 97 14.52 -8.56 -5.41
N TYR A 98 13.95 -7.49 -5.96
CA TYR A 98 12.54 -7.44 -6.39
C TYR A 98 12.18 -8.42 -7.50
N ARG A 99 13.14 -8.79 -8.35
CA ARG A 99 12.95 -9.84 -9.37
C ARG A 99 12.76 -11.25 -8.82
N LYS A 100 13.03 -11.48 -7.52
CA LYS A 100 13.01 -12.83 -6.92
C LYS A 100 11.70 -13.16 -6.23
N VAL A 101 10.79 -12.20 -6.10
CA VAL A 101 9.58 -12.34 -5.27
C VAL A 101 8.35 -11.84 -6.00
N ASP A 102 7.21 -12.43 -5.66
CA ASP A 102 5.92 -11.92 -6.08
C ASP A 102 5.55 -10.67 -5.25
N TRP A 103 4.69 -9.84 -5.83
CA TRP A 103 4.24 -8.60 -5.21
C TRP A 103 2.75 -8.64 -4.93
N TYR A 104 2.36 -8.26 -3.71
CA TYR A 104 0.98 -7.96 -3.37
C TYR A 104 0.73 -6.46 -3.40
N PHE A 105 -0.31 -6.05 -4.12
CA PHE A 105 -0.77 -4.67 -4.22
C PHE A 105 -2.17 -4.55 -3.62
N ALA A 106 -2.29 -3.77 -2.56
CA ALA A 106 -3.52 -3.63 -1.80
C ALA A 106 -4.13 -2.24 -1.96
N ALA A 107 -5.37 -2.17 -2.40
CA ALA A 107 -6.11 -0.91 -2.44
C ALA A 107 -7.03 -0.81 -1.22
N PHE A 108 -6.90 0.28 -0.49
CA PHE A 108 -7.74 0.63 0.65
C PHE A 108 -8.61 1.83 0.30
N LYS A 109 -9.83 1.84 0.84
CA LYS A 109 -10.66 3.05 0.97
C LYS A 109 -10.62 3.47 2.43
N ASN A 110 -9.95 4.57 2.74
CA ASN A 110 -9.63 4.95 4.12
C ASN A 110 -8.86 3.84 4.85
N ILE A 111 -9.53 3.12 5.75
CA ILE A 111 -8.98 2.02 6.54
C ILE A 111 -9.42 0.63 6.08
N GLU A 112 -10.38 0.56 5.15
CA GLU A 112 -11.00 -0.68 4.71
C GLU A 112 -10.32 -1.20 3.46
N LEU A 113 -9.87 -2.46 3.51
CA LEU A 113 -9.31 -3.14 2.35
C LEU A 113 -10.39 -3.38 1.30
N GLN A 114 -10.10 -3.06 0.03
CA GLN A 114 -11.07 -3.14 -1.06
C GLN A 114 -10.73 -4.23 -2.08
N VAL A 115 -9.44 -4.52 -2.26
CA VAL A 115 -8.95 -5.55 -3.17
C VAL A 115 -7.46 -5.80 -2.90
N ILE A 116 -7.03 -7.03 -3.13
CA ILE A 116 -5.62 -7.40 -3.20
C ILE A 116 -5.36 -7.98 -4.59
N TYR A 117 -4.34 -7.45 -5.26
CA TYR A 117 -3.79 -8.00 -6.49
C TYR A 117 -2.44 -8.65 -6.24
N LYS A 118 -2.12 -9.69 -6.99
CA LYS A 118 -0.81 -10.32 -7.06
C LYS A 118 -0.18 -10.11 -8.44
N LEU A 119 1.07 -9.67 -8.48
CA LEU A 119 1.89 -9.61 -9.70
C LEU A 119 3.14 -10.45 -9.50
N THR A 120 3.46 -11.29 -10.48
CA THR A 120 4.71 -12.06 -10.51
C THR A 120 5.88 -11.18 -11.01
N PRO A 121 7.15 -11.61 -10.82
CA PRO A 121 8.31 -10.93 -11.39
C PRO A 121 8.17 -10.59 -12.87
N ASP A 122 7.63 -11.49 -13.70
CA ASP A 122 7.42 -11.25 -15.13
C ASP A 122 6.47 -10.08 -15.40
N LYS A 123 5.43 -9.91 -14.58
CA LYS A 123 4.50 -8.78 -14.67
C LYS A 123 5.10 -7.48 -14.14
N MET A 124 6.16 -7.55 -13.35
CA MET A 124 6.87 -6.40 -12.82
C MET A 124 8.09 -5.99 -13.66
N GLU A 125 8.61 -6.90 -14.50
CA GLU A 125 9.81 -6.72 -15.33
C GLU A 125 9.81 -5.43 -16.18
N PRO A 126 8.69 -4.96 -16.77
CA PRO A 126 8.68 -3.69 -17.49
C PRO A 126 9.11 -2.48 -16.63
N PHE A 127 8.82 -2.50 -15.32
CA PHE A 127 9.28 -1.46 -14.41
C PHE A 127 10.75 -1.62 -14.04
N TYR A 128 11.20 -2.85 -13.82
CA TYR A 128 12.59 -3.15 -13.50
C TYR A 128 13.53 -2.67 -14.61
N GLN A 129 13.24 -3.02 -15.86
CA GLN A 129 14.02 -2.55 -17.01
C GLN A 129 13.99 -1.02 -17.13
N LYS A 130 12.82 -0.40 -16.96
CA LYS A 130 12.69 1.06 -16.99
C LYS A 130 13.57 1.72 -15.92
N TRP A 131 13.60 1.19 -14.71
CA TRP A 131 14.38 1.75 -13.61
C TRP A 131 15.88 1.50 -13.77
N GLU A 132 16.30 0.31 -14.22
CA GLU A 132 17.72 0.05 -14.49
C GLU A 132 18.26 0.93 -15.60
N ASN A 133 17.53 1.02 -16.72
CA ASN A 133 17.91 1.89 -17.84
C ASN A 133 18.02 3.34 -17.38
N LYS A 134 17.06 3.84 -16.60
CA LYS A 134 17.13 5.20 -16.04
C LYS A 134 18.33 5.38 -15.12
N TRP A 135 18.58 4.44 -14.21
CA TRP A 135 19.70 4.52 -13.27
C TRP A 135 21.05 4.58 -14.02
N HIS A 136 21.22 3.76 -15.06
CA HIS A 136 22.42 3.79 -15.92
C HIS A 136 22.54 5.09 -16.72
N ASN A 137 21.45 5.55 -17.35
CA ASN A 137 21.44 6.79 -18.13
C ASN A 137 21.72 8.03 -17.27
N ASP A 138 21.29 8.01 -16.00
CA ASP A 138 21.55 9.08 -15.04
C ASP A 138 22.94 8.96 -14.36
N GLY A 139 23.82 8.08 -14.86
CA GLY A 139 25.20 7.95 -14.38
C GLY A 139 25.35 7.22 -13.04
N GLY A 140 24.43 6.32 -12.72
CA GLY A 140 24.46 5.55 -11.47
C GLY A 140 23.76 6.25 -10.29
N LYS A 141 22.84 7.18 -10.59
CA LYS A 141 22.09 7.93 -9.59
C LYS A 141 20.81 7.18 -9.18
N ASP A 142 20.65 6.97 -7.88
CA ASP A 142 19.46 6.34 -7.31
C ASP A 142 18.17 7.09 -7.68
N ILE A 143 17.15 6.31 -8.05
CA ILE A 143 15.86 6.84 -8.46
C ILE A 143 15.00 7.02 -7.20
N ASN A 144 14.53 8.25 -6.99
CA ASN A 144 13.72 8.56 -5.81
C ASN A 144 12.27 8.11 -5.99
N ASN A 145 11.90 7.01 -5.32
CA ASN A 145 10.53 6.56 -5.12
C ASN A 145 9.68 6.52 -6.41
N PRO A 146 10.14 5.77 -7.43
CA PRO A 146 9.37 5.61 -8.65
C PRO A 146 8.01 4.98 -8.36
N LYS A 147 7.03 5.24 -9.22
CA LYS A 147 5.63 4.91 -8.97
C LYS A 147 5.12 3.82 -9.90
N ILE A 148 4.25 2.97 -9.37
CA ILE A 148 3.46 1.99 -10.14
C ILE A 148 2.00 2.43 -10.08
N SER A 149 1.33 2.53 -11.22
CA SER A 149 -0.06 2.98 -11.24
C SER A 149 -1.02 1.86 -10.83
N LEU A 150 -2.08 2.20 -10.10
CA LEU A 150 -3.17 1.26 -9.79
C LEU A 150 -3.81 0.69 -11.06
N LYS A 151 -3.88 1.48 -12.15
CA LYS A 151 -4.41 0.98 -13.43
C LYS A 151 -3.56 -0.19 -13.95
N TYR A 152 -2.24 -0.05 -13.93
CA TYR A 152 -1.37 -1.12 -14.40
C TYR A 152 -1.57 -2.41 -13.60
N VAL A 153 -1.63 -2.29 -12.27
CA VAL A 153 -1.87 -3.42 -11.35
C VAL A 153 -3.20 -4.09 -11.67
N MET A 154 -4.27 -3.32 -11.88
CA MET A 154 -5.58 -3.88 -12.25
C MET A 154 -5.57 -4.60 -13.61
N ASP A 155 -4.84 -4.06 -14.59
CA ASP A 155 -4.82 -4.60 -15.95
C ASP A 155 -3.93 -5.86 -16.06
N ASN A 156 -2.94 -6.03 -15.18
CA ASN A 156 -1.89 -7.06 -15.31
C ASN A 156 -1.78 -8.02 -14.12
N GLY A 157 -2.43 -7.70 -13.00
CA GLY A 157 -2.41 -8.50 -11.78
C GLY A 157 -3.56 -9.48 -11.68
N GLU A 158 -3.32 -10.56 -10.94
CA GLU A 158 -4.36 -11.50 -10.52
C GLU A 158 -5.07 -10.96 -9.28
N VAL A 159 -6.40 -11.00 -9.25
CA VAL A 159 -7.17 -10.67 -8.03
C VAL A 159 -7.08 -11.87 -7.10
N VAL A 160 -6.47 -11.69 -5.92
CA VAL A 160 -6.36 -12.77 -4.91
C VAL A 160 -7.38 -12.62 -3.79
N TRP A 161 -7.94 -11.43 -3.61
CA TRP A 161 -8.99 -11.20 -2.61
C TRP A 161 -9.89 -10.02 -2.97
N LEU A 162 -11.19 -10.19 -2.70
CA LEU A 162 -12.23 -9.16 -2.68
C LEU A 162 -13.08 -9.31 -1.41
N PRO A 163 -13.71 -8.22 -0.93
CA PRO A 163 -14.70 -8.30 0.14
C PRO A 163 -15.84 -9.26 -0.22
N GLU A 164 -16.44 -9.87 0.80
CA GLU A 164 -17.57 -10.76 0.63
C GLU A 164 -18.72 -10.06 -0.13
N GLY A 165 -19.28 -10.75 -1.13
CA GLY A 165 -20.36 -10.23 -1.97
C GLY A 165 -19.92 -9.24 -3.07
N ILE A 166 -18.62 -9.05 -3.29
CA ILE A 166 -18.09 -8.21 -4.36
C ILE A 166 -17.42 -9.07 -5.45
N ASP A 167 -17.96 -9.03 -6.66
CA ASP A 167 -17.43 -9.82 -7.79
C ASP A 167 -16.27 -9.14 -8.53
N SER A 168 -16.15 -7.81 -8.41
CA SER A 168 -15.10 -7.06 -9.08
C SER A 168 -14.78 -5.74 -8.39
N PHE A 169 -13.51 -5.34 -8.44
CA PHE A 169 -13.08 -4.03 -7.98
C PHE A 169 -13.22 -2.97 -9.08
N ILE A 170 -13.96 -1.90 -8.79
CA ILE A 170 -14.09 -0.74 -9.67
C ILE A 170 -13.27 0.40 -9.09
N LYS A 171 -12.26 0.84 -9.84
CA LYS A 171 -11.44 1.99 -9.46
C LYS A 171 -12.30 3.26 -9.35
N PRO A 172 -12.32 3.93 -8.17
CA PRO A 172 -13.09 5.15 -8.01
C PRO A 172 -12.48 6.32 -8.79
N LYS A 173 -13.28 7.35 -9.04
CA LYS A 173 -12.76 8.63 -9.54
C LYS A 173 -12.17 9.41 -8.36
N LEU A 174 -10.97 9.97 -8.52
CA LEU A 174 -10.42 10.88 -7.50
C LEU A 174 -11.30 12.13 -7.43
N ILE A 175 -11.95 12.33 -6.28
CA ILE A 175 -12.69 13.55 -6.01
C ILE A 175 -11.66 14.62 -5.65
N ARG A 176 -11.32 15.48 -6.63
CA ARG A 176 -10.44 16.61 -6.39
C ARG A 176 -11.14 17.59 -5.46
N ASN A 177 -10.57 17.77 -4.27
CA ASN A 177 -11.10 18.65 -3.24
C ASN A 177 -11.14 20.11 -3.77
N ARG A 178 -12.35 20.64 -4.02
CA ARG A 178 -12.54 21.97 -4.66
C ARG A 178 -12.10 23.15 -3.78
N ASN A 179 -11.89 22.91 -2.47
CA ASN A 179 -11.54 23.93 -1.47
C ASN A 179 -10.03 24.21 -1.34
N VAL A 180 -9.18 23.66 -2.21
CA VAL A 180 -7.74 24.02 -2.23
C VAL A 180 -7.55 25.37 -2.92
N PRO A 181 -6.96 26.39 -2.25
CA PRO A 181 -6.73 27.72 -2.81
C PRO A 181 -5.93 27.65 -4.12
N ILE A 182 -6.35 28.45 -5.11
CA ILE A 182 -5.81 28.45 -6.48
C ILE A 182 -4.28 28.65 -6.51
N ASN A 183 -3.72 29.37 -5.54
CA ASN A 183 -2.28 29.67 -5.51
C ASN A 183 -1.38 28.46 -5.17
N LYS A 184 -1.92 27.36 -4.63
CA LYS A 184 -1.19 26.08 -4.50
C LYS A 184 -1.33 25.15 -5.72
N ARG A 185 -2.11 25.57 -6.74
CA ARG A 185 -2.34 24.76 -7.96
C ARG A 185 -1.20 24.88 -8.97
N LYS A 186 -0.52 26.04 -9.06
CA LYS A 186 0.60 26.26 -10.00
C LYS A 186 1.89 25.51 -9.60
N THR A 187 2.17 25.39 -8.31
CA THR A 187 3.37 24.66 -7.84
C THR A 187 3.28 23.15 -8.02
N ARG A 188 2.08 22.55 -8.00
CA ARG A 188 1.90 21.12 -8.32
C ARG A 188 1.87 20.83 -9.82
N ALA A 189 1.33 21.73 -10.65
CA ALA A 189 1.34 21.55 -12.10
C ALA A 189 2.76 21.64 -12.68
N ASN A 190 3.57 22.60 -12.22
CA ASN A 190 4.95 22.76 -12.68
C ASN A 190 5.92 21.68 -12.18
N ALA A 191 5.60 20.99 -11.07
CA ALA A 191 6.37 19.85 -10.59
C ALA A 191 6.02 18.53 -11.31
N ILE A 192 4.89 18.49 -12.03
CA ILE A 192 4.48 17.34 -12.85
C ILE A 192 4.95 17.53 -14.29
N SER A 193 5.02 18.77 -14.80
CA SER A 193 5.48 19.08 -16.16
C SER A 193 7.00 19.20 -16.33
N SER A 194 7.79 19.03 -15.27
CA SER A 194 9.26 19.06 -15.35
C SER A 194 9.89 17.66 -15.23
N VAL A 195 9.10 16.61 -15.43
CA VAL A 195 9.54 15.20 -15.40
C VAL A 195 9.21 14.48 -16.72
N ASP A 196 8.68 15.20 -17.71
CA ASP A 196 8.53 14.74 -19.08
C ASP A 196 9.56 15.48 -19.97
N GLU A 197 10.84 15.19 -19.72
CA GLU A 197 11.95 15.13 -20.68
C GLU A 197 12.91 14.03 -20.22
#